data_AF-A0A9X1C670-F1
#
_entry.id   AF-A0A9X1C670-F1
#
_cell.length_a   1.000
_cell.length_b   1.000
_cell.length_c   1.000
_cell.angle_alpha   90.00
_cell.angle_beta   90.00
_cell.angle_gamma   90.00
#
_symmetry.space_group_name_H-M   'P 1'
#
loop_
_entity.id
_entity.type
_entity.pdbx_description
1 polymer ?
#
loop_
_entity_poly.entity_id
_entity_poly.type
_entity_poly.pdbx_seq_one_letter_code
_entity_poly.pdbx_strand_id
1 'polypeptide(L)'
;MPSRLAANEIAYIRTALVTAAAKHGPDIIGAELGQFVKRAIAPKTIKSLGGLKSLVGNELSEIVEYVDSLSSDTLYRLRVSDQGATYQSPSPLTDVGPGVWDGFSNPNIDCVVGVDVSSDRIFVCTPESLAPSIKRLKKMTSEEYRLLAQDYACAQEGEELRTQLLEALQHPNFYPRWISVLRHHARLTSVNLLKTWEIKRTELVRARLVQELEQAGIGSDRAYAMASLVCSRTSQSSYKANKQSESLPSKRAEPAVNVVASLSSAAKDLQDLRNLMHQAIDRMSLGDLKEIRVPAGLLLEIYQKSAD
;
A
#
# COMPACT_ATOMS: atom_id res chain seq x y z
N MET A 1 -13.02 -35.76 -18.53
CA MET A 1 -11.79 -35.72 -17.68
C MET A 1 -12.24 -35.43 -16.26
N PRO A 2 -11.77 -36.16 -15.23
CA PRO A 2 -12.11 -35.83 -13.85
C PRO A 2 -11.56 -34.44 -13.50
N SER A 3 -12.41 -33.59 -12.90
CA SER A 3 -12.02 -32.26 -12.41
C SER A 3 -10.88 -32.41 -11.39
N ARG A 4 -9.74 -31.73 -11.60
CA ARG A 4 -8.58 -31.83 -10.70
C ARG A 4 -8.74 -30.91 -9.49
N LEU A 5 -9.58 -29.88 -9.63
CA LEU A 5 -10.06 -29.02 -8.55
C LEU A 5 -11.39 -29.52 -8.00
N ALA A 6 -11.54 -29.41 -6.69
CA ALA A 6 -12.80 -29.62 -6.01
C ALA A 6 -13.70 -28.37 -6.14
N ALA A 7 -15.01 -28.56 -6.09
CA ALA A 7 -15.99 -27.48 -6.28
C ALA A 7 -15.83 -26.32 -5.28
N ASN A 8 -15.40 -26.62 -4.04
CA ASN A 8 -15.10 -25.63 -3.01
C ASN A 8 -13.83 -24.81 -3.33
N GLU A 9 -12.80 -25.44 -3.92
CA GLU A 9 -11.58 -24.75 -4.36
C GLU A 9 -11.92 -23.76 -5.49
N ILE A 10 -12.78 -24.17 -6.44
CA ILE A 10 -13.26 -23.32 -7.54
C ILE A 10 -14.10 -22.16 -7.01
N ALA A 11 -15.01 -22.42 -6.06
CA ALA A 11 -15.83 -21.38 -5.44
C ALA A 11 -14.99 -20.33 -4.70
N TYR A 12 -13.96 -20.78 -3.96
CA TYR A 12 -13.03 -19.87 -3.28
C TYR A 12 -12.25 -19.01 -4.29
N ILE A 13 -11.71 -19.61 -5.35
CA ILE A 13 -11.01 -18.89 -6.41
C ILE A 13 -11.94 -17.84 -7.03
N ARG A 14 -13.18 -18.21 -7.36
CA ARG A 14 -14.17 -17.30 -7.92
C ARG A 14 -14.43 -16.09 -7.01
N THR A 15 -14.71 -16.32 -5.73
CA THR A 15 -14.96 -15.24 -4.77
C THR A 15 -13.75 -14.33 -4.60
N ALA A 16 -12.54 -14.91 -4.53
CA ALA A 16 -11.30 -14.14 -4.41
C ALA A 16 -11.04 -13.29 -5.66
N LEU A 17 -11.28 -13.83 -6.86
CA LEU A 17 -11.09 -13.12 -8.12
C LEU A 17 -12.14 -12.02 -8.32
N VAL A 18 -13.41 -12.25 -7.96
CA VAL A 18 -14.44 -11.19 -8.00
C VAL A 18 -14.09 -10.05 -7.04
N THR A 19 -13.61 -10.39 -5.84
CA THR A 19 -13.17 -9.39 -4.85
C THR A 19 -11.96 -8.61 -5.34
N ALA A 20 -11.01 -9.27 -6.00
CA ALA A 20 -9.85 -8.62 -6.60
C ALA A 20 -10.24 -7.73 -7.77
N ALA A 21 -11.16 -8.19 -8.62
CA ALA A 21 -11.64 -7.44 -9.77
C ALA A 21 -12.40 -6.17 -9.37
N ALA A 22 -13.16 -6.22 -8.27
CA ALA A 22 -13.80 -5.04 -7.70
C ALA A 22 -12.79 -3.98 -7.22
N LYS A 23 -11.55 -4.37 -6.89
CA LYS A 23 -10.50 -3.46 -6.39
C LYS A 23 -9.53 -2.98 -7.46
N HIS A 24 -9.21 -3.83 -8.44
CA HIS A 24 -8.11 -3.62 -9.38
C HIS A 24 -8.54 -3.65 -10.85
N GLY A 25 -9.82 -3.91 -11.13
CA GLY A 25 -10.36 -4.05 -12.49
C GLY A 25 -10.44 -5.52 -12.96
N PRO A 26 -11.08 -5.79 -14.10
CA PRO A 26 -11.36 -7.16 -14.58
C PRO A 26 -10.11 -7.92 -15.05
N ASP A 27 -8.98 -7.22 -15.21
CA ASP A 27 -7.73 -7.76 -15.73
C ASP A 27 -6.81 -8.16 -14.57
N ILE A 28 -6.27 -9.37 -14.63
CA ILE A 28 -5.41 -9.95 -13.60
C ILE A 28 -4.15 -10.55 -14.22
N ILE A 29 -3.02 -10.34 -13.56
CA ILE A 29 -1.73 -10.87 -13.99
C ILE A 29 -1.59 -12.35 -13.55
N GLY A 30 -0.91 -13.17 -14.35
CA GLY A 30 -0.72 -14.59 -14.12
C GLY A 30 -0.09 -14.93 -12.77
N ALA A 31 0.89 -14.14 -12.30
CA ALA A 31 1.42 -14.29 -10.94
C ALA A 31 0.35 -14.11 -9.84
N GLU A 32 -0.54 -13.13 -9.97
CA GLU A 32 -1.61 -12.86 -8.99
C GLU A 32 -2.67 -13.95 -9.01
N LEU A 33 -3.12 -14.36 -10.21
CA LEU A 33 -4.01 -15.50 -10.39
C LEU A 33 -3.40 -16.77 -9.78
N GLY A 34 -2.10 -16.99 -10.00
CA GLY A 34 -1.35 -18.07 -9.39
C GLY A 34 -1.36 -18.04 -7.86
N GLN A 35 -1.31 -16.87 -7.22
CA GLN A 35 -1.42 -16.76 -5.77
C GLN A 35 -2.80 -17.14 -5.25
N PHE A 36 -3.87 -16.70 -5.91
CA PHE A 36 -5.23 -17.07 -5.53
C PHE A 36 -5.47 -18.58 -5.64
N VAL A 37 -5.03 -19.17 -6.76
CA VAL A 37 -5.09 -20.63 -6.95
C VAL A 37 -4.27 -21.34 -5.88
N LYS A 38 -3.03 -20.91 -5.60
CA LYS A 38 -2.16 -21.52 -4.59
C LYS A 38 -2.79 -21.51 -3.19
N ARG A 39 -3.52 -20.45 -2.83
CA ARG A 39 -4.23 -20.36 -1.54
C ARG A 39 -5.43 -21.31 -1.48
N ALA A 40 -6.13 -21.48 -2.60
CA ALA A 40 -7.31 -22.34 -2.68
C ALA A 40 -6.97 -23.84 -2.64
N ILE A 41 -5.87 -24.24 -3.28
CA ILE A 41 -5.52 -25.66 -3.47
C ILE A 41 -4.57 -26.21 -2.40
N ALA A 42 -4.14 -25.40 -1.43
CA ALA A 42 -3.19 -25.84 -0.40
C ALA A 42 -3.74 -27.08 0.34
N PRO A 43 -2.97 -28.17 0.45
CA PRO A 43 -1.51 -28.28 0.30
C PRO A 43 -0.98 -28.65 -1.11
N LYS A 44 -1.83 -28.80 -2.13
CA LYS A 44 -1.43 -29.16 -3.50
C LYS A 44 -0.59 -28.03 -4.14
N THR A 45 0.21 -28.38 -5.14
CA THR A 45 1.00 -27.39 -5.89
C THR A 45 0.42 -27.18 -7.29
N ILE A 46 0.57 -25.97 -7.84
CA ILE A 46 0.11 -25.66 -9.20
C ILE A 46 0.85 -26.52 -10.24
N LYS A 47 2.11 -26.88 -9.96
CA LYS A 47 2.91 -27.79 -10.81
C LYS A 47 2.31 -29.19 -10.87
N SER A 48 1.79 -29.74 -9.76
CA SER A 48 1.14 -31.06 -9.76
C SER A 48 -0.19 -31.08 -10.53
N LEU A 49 -0.76 -29.92 -10.86
CA LEU A 49 -2.00 -29.79 -11.63
C LEU A 49 -1.76 -29.49 -13.13
N GLY A 50 -0.50 -29.48 -13.58
CA GLY A 50 -0.14 -29.22 -14.98
C GLY A 50 0.19 -27.75 -15.30
N GLY A 51 0.35 -26.91 -14.28
CA GLY A 51 0.69 -25.49 -14.44
C GLY A 51 -0.54 -24.59 -14.63
N LEU A 52 -0.34 -23.29 -14.43
CA LEU A 52 -1.44 -22.30 -14.40
C LEU A 52 -2.18 -22.23 -15.75
N LYS A 53 -1.46 -22.25 -16.86
CA LYS A 53 -2.05 -22.20 -18.21
C LYS A 53 -2.96 -23.40 -18.49
N SER A 54 -2.57 -24.60 -18.07
CA SER A 54 -3.41 -25.80 -18.21
C SER A 54 -4.62 -25.77 -17.29
N LEU A 55 -4.47 -25.24 -16.09
CA LEU A 55 -5.55 -25.13 -15.11
C LEU A 55 -6.59 -24.09 -15.54
N VAL A 56 -6.15 -22.97 -16.10
CA VAL A 56 -7.04 -21.97 -16.69
C VAL A 56 -7.77 -22.54 -17.91
N GLY A 57 -7.06 -23.20 -18.83
CA GLY A 57 -7.66 -23.74 -20.04
C GLY A 57 -8.68 -24.87 -19.81
N ASN A 58 -8.52 -25.65 -18.74
CA ASN A 58 -9.37 -26.84 -18.49
C ASN A 58 -10.45 -26.62 -17.44
N GLU A 59 -10.19 -25.81 -16.40
CA GLU A 59 -11.05 -25.79 -15.19
C GLU A 59 -11.47 -24.38 -14.78
N LEU A 60 -10.73 -23.33 -15.15
CA LEU A 60 -11.12 -21.94 -14.87
C LEU A 60 -11.56 -21.17 -16.12
N SER A 61 -11.73 -21.83 -17.27
CA SER A 61 -12.09 -21.19 -18.55
C SER A 61 -13.46 -20.51 -18.54
N GLU A 62 -14.33 -20.92 -17.60
CA GLU A 62 -15.63 -20.30 -17.36
C GLU A 62 -15.52 -19.00 -16.56
N ILE A 63 -14.44 -18.81 -15.80
CA ILE A 63 -14.25 -17.70 -14.86
C ILE A 63 -13.24 -16.69 -15.42
N VAL A 64 -12.22 -17.19 -16.14
CA VAL A 64 -11.07 -16.41 -16.58
C VAL A 64 -10.71 -16.80 -18.01
N GLU A 65 -10.46 -15.79 -18.84
CA GLU A 65 -9.94 -15.96 -20.20
C GLU A 65 -8.50 -15.44 -20.32
N TYR A 66 -7.74 -16.08 -21.20
CA TYR A 66 -6.41 -15.61 -21.57
C TYR A 66 -6.54 -14.44 -22.55
N VAL A 67 -5.85 -13.33 -22.26
CA VAL A 67 -5.86 -12.14 -23.12
C VAL A 67 -4.58 -12.04 -23.93
N ASP A 68 -3.44 -11.97 -23.25
CA ASP A 68 -2.15 -11.73 -23.91
C ASP A 68 -0.96 -12.24 -23.08
N SER A 69 0.18 -12.45 -23.72
CA SER A 69 1.46 -12.68 -23.05
C SER A 69 2.26 -11.37 -22.93
N LEU A 70 2.50 -10.94 -21.70
CA LEU A 70 3.43 -9.86 -21.39
C LEU A 70 4.88 -10.38 -21.43
N SER A 71 5.85 -9.48 -21.52
CA SER A 71 7.29 -9.83 -21.60
C SER A 71 7.80 -10.62 -20.40
N SER A 72 7.12 -10.57 -19.25
CA SER A 72 7.49 -11.29 -18.02
C SER A 72 6.36 -12.11 -17.38
N ASP A 73 5.12 -12.01 -17.88
CA ASP A 73 3.96 -12.71 -17.30
C ASP A 73 2.84 -12.89 -18.33
N THR A 74 1.71 -13.44 -17.93
CA THR A 74 0.52 -13.62 -18.76
C THR A 74 -0.63 -12.76 -18.23
N LEU A 75 -1.34 -12.08 -19.13
CA LEU A 75 -2.53 -11.33 -18.78
C LEU A 75 -3.78 -12.19 -18.96
N TYR A 76 -4.60 -12.22 -17.93
CA TYR A 76 -5.89 -12.90 -17.92
C TYR A 76 -7.01 -11.90 -17.61
N ARG A 77 -8.21 -12.16 -18.09
CA ARG A 77 -9.41 -11.33 -17.85
C ARG A 77 -10.52 -12.15 -17.26
N LEU A 78 -11.22 -11.62 -16.27
CA LEU A 78 -12.39 -12.28 -15.70
C LEU A 78 -13.57 -12.21 -16.67
N ARG A 79 -14.20 -13.37 -16.89
CA ARG A 79 -15.50 -13.47 -17.56
C ARG A 79 -16.60 -13.19 -16.54
N VAL A 80 -16.98 -11.93 -16.43
CA VAL A 80 -18.15 -11.54 -15.64
C VAL A 80 -19.39 -12.03 -16.39
N SER A 81 -19.90 -13.20 -16.02
CA SER A 81 -21.20 -13.65 -16.49
C SER A 81 -22.26 -12.79 -15.80
N ASP A 82 -23.12 -12.19 -16.61
CA ASP A 82 -24.22 -11.27 -16.29
C ASP A 82 -25.34 -11.89 -15.44
N GLN A 83 -25.03 -12.92 -14.64
CA GLN A 83 -25.94 -13.48 -13.66
C GLN A 83 -25.85 -12.65 -12.39
N GLY A 84 -26.60 -11.55 -12.40
CA GLY A 84 -27.18 -10.91 -11.23
C GLY A 84 -26.24 -10.95 -10.03
N ALA A 85 -25.12 -10.24 -10.14
CA ALA A 85 -24.46 -9.75 -8.95
C ALA A 85 -25.55 -9.00 -8.20
N THR A 86 -26.07 -9.62 -7.15
CA THR A 86 -26.71 -8.88 -6.09
C THR A 86 -25.59 -8.00 -5.60
N TYR A 87 -25.52 -6.78 -6.15
CA TYR A 87 -24.71 -5.72 -5.60
C TYR A 87 -25.21 -5.64 -4.16
N GLN A 88 -24.50 -6.32 -3.25
CA GLN A 88 -24.49 -5.89 -1.88
C GLN A 88 -23.97 -4.47 -2.00
N SER A 89 -24.91 -3.53 -2.04
CA SER A 89 -24.66 -2.11 -1.99
C SER A 89 -23.55 -1.95 -0.96
N PRO A 90 -22.36 -1.45 -1.35
CA PRO A 90 -21.27 -1.34 -0.41
C PRO A 90 -21.82 -0.54 0.76
N SER A 91 -21.90 -1.19 1.92
CA SER A 91 -22.23 -0.51 3.17
C SER A 91 -21.33 0.72 3.22
N PRO A 92 -21.85 1.93 3.50
CA PRO A 92 -21.04 3.13 3.53
C PRO A 92 -19.83 2.88 4.42
N LEU A 93 -18.66 2.77 3.79
CA LEU A 93 -17.39 2.51 4.48
C LEU A 93 -17.09 3.77 5.28
N THR A 94 -17.38 3.71 6.57
CA THR A 94 -16.97 4.72 7.53
C THR A 94 -15.85 4.15 8.35
N ASP A 95 -14.66 4.71 8.21
CA ASP A 95 -14.00 5.41 9.31
C ASP A 95 -12.69 5.97 8.81
N VAL A 96 -12.31 7.12 9.36
CA VAL A 96 -11.02 7.81 9.13
C VAL A 96 -9.90 6.77 9.12
N GLY A 97 -9.32 6.49 7.95
CA GLY A 97 -8.41 5.36 7.79
C GLY A 97 -7.73 5.30 6.43
N PRO A 98 -6.87 4.29 6.19
CA PRO A 98 -6.08 4.15 4.97
C PRO A 98 -6.91 4.21 3.68
N GLY A 99 -8.11 3.64 3.70
CA GLY A 99 -9.03 3.65 2.56
C GLY A 99 -9.52 5.04 2.14
N VAL A 100 -9.58 6.00 3.08
CA VAL A 100 -9.90 7.41 2.78
C VAL A 100 -8.78 8.05 1.97
N TRP A 101 -7.53 7.83 2.39
CA TRP A 101 -6.38 8.36 1.68
C TRP A 101 -6.24 7.74 0.30
N ASP A 102 -6.37 6.42 0.19
CA ASP A 102 -6.27 5.74 -1.11
C ASP A 102 -7.38 6.20 -2.06
N GLY A 103 -8.61 6.30 -1.55
CA GLY A 103 -9.76 6.80 -2.31
C GLY A 103 -9.63 8.27 -2.73
N PHE A 104 -9.04 9.13 -1.90
CA PHE A 104 -8.85 10.55 -2.23
C PHE A 104 -7.63 10.80 -3.13
N SER A 105 -6.52 10.13 -2.85
CA SER A 105 -5.24 10.32 -3.54
C SER A 105 -5.21 9.65 -4.91
N ASN A 106 -5.90 8.53 -5.13
CA ASN A 106 -5.83 7.84 -6.43
C ASN A 106 -6.99 8.26 -7.35
N PRO A 107 -6.75 9.00 -8.44
CA PRO A 107 -7.80 9.42 -9.37
C PRO A 107 -8.46 8.24 -10.10
N ASN A 108 -7.76 7.11 -10.22
CA ASN A 108 -8.24 5.93 -10.95
C ASN A 108 -9.17 5.04 -10.12
N ILE A 109 -9.30 5.27 -8.81
CA ILE A 109 -10.28 4.56 -7.99
C ILE A 109 -11.64 5.23 -8.19
N ASP A 110 -12.60 4.48 -8.72
CA ASP A 110 -13.98 4.93 -8.88
C ASP A 110 -14.69 4.97 -7.52
N CYS A 111 -14.50 6.07 -6.81
CA CYS A 111 -15.09 6.33 -5.52
C CYS A 111 -15.33 7.83 -5.33
N VAL A 112 -16.29 8.14 -4.46
CA VAL A 112 -16.56 9.49 -3.98
C VAL A 112 -16.10 9.61 -2.54
N VAL A 113 -15.35 10.67 -2.28
CA VAL A 113 -14.95 11.07 -0.93
C VAL A 113 -15.82 12.23 -0.51
N GLY A 114 -16.37 12.17 0.70
CA GLY A 114 -17.24 13.21 1.23
C GLY A 114 -17.01 13.45 2.72
N VAL A 115 -17.41 14.62 3.21
CA VAL A 115 -17.34 14.99 4.62
C VAL A 115 -18.73 15.33 5.16
N ASP A 116 -19.05 14.78 6.32
CA ASP A 116 -20.18 15.24 7.14
C ASP A 116 -19.66 16.30 8.11
N VAL A 117 -20.12 17.53 7.91
CA VAL A 117 -19.71 18.70 8.69
C VAL A 117 -20.26 18.66 10.12
N SER A 118 -21.37 17.95 10.35
CA SER A 118 -21.98 17.86 11.68
C SER A 118 -21.26 16.87 12.59
N SER A 119 -20.66 15.83 12.01
CA SER A 119 -19.94 14.79 12.75
C SER A 119 -18.41 14.86 12.59
N ASP A 120 -17.89 15.80 11.79
CA ASP A 120 -16.47 15.93 11.43
C ASP A 120 -15.88 14.60 10.90
N ARG A 121 -16.66 13.86 10.10
CA ARG A 121 -16.28 12.54 9.56
C ARG A 121 -16.09 12.58 8.05
N ILE A 122 -15.06 11.89 7.57
CA ILE A 122 -14.81 11.68 6.14
C ILE A 122 -15.21 10.25 5.76
N PHE A 123 -15.90 10.13 4.63
CA PHE A 123 -16.44 8.88 4.10
C PHE A 123 -15.90 8.62 2.71
N VAL A 124 -15.74 7.33 2.39
CA VAL A 124 -15.55 6.87 1.01
C VAL A 124 -16.73 6.00 0.65
N CYS A 125 -17.37 6.32 -0.46
CA CYS A 125 -18.57 5.65 -0.90
C CYS A 125 -18.62 5.62 -2.43
N THR A 126 -19.53 4.82 -2.98
CA THR A 126 -19.83 4.88 -4.43
C THR A 126 -20.62 6.15 -4.75
N PRO A 127 -20.56 6.66 -5.99
CA PRO A 127 -21.29 7.88 -6.39
C PRO A 127 -22.78 7.86 -6.04
N GLU A 128 -23.41 6.69 -6.17
CA GLU A 128 -24.85 6.48 -5.95
C GLU A 128 -25.23 6.42 -4.46
N SER A 129 -24.25 6.19 -3.58
CA SER A 129 -24.45 5.99 -2.14
C SER A 129 -24.19 7.23 -1.28
N LEU A 130 -23.87 8.37 -1.89
CA LEU A 130 -23.58 9.60 -1.15
C LEU A 130 -24.86 10.21 -0.58
N ALA A 131 -24.95 10.29 0.74
CA ALA A 131 -26.09 10.94 1.40
C ALA A 131 -26.12 12.45 1.10
N PRO A 132 -27.32 13.06 0.93
CA PRO A 132 -27.43 14.50 0.59
C PRO A 132 -26.83 15.46 1.63
N SER A 133 -26.73 15.03 2.89
CA SER A 133 -26.12 15.79 3.97
C SER A 133 -24.59 15.82 3.93
N ILE A 134 -23.97 14.95 3.13
CA ILE A 134 -22.52 14.82 3.03
C ILE A 134 -22.01 15.71 1.89
N LYS A 135 -21.05 16.59 2.20
CA LYS A 135 -20.41 17.43 1.20
C LYS A 135 -19.33 16.65 0.46
N ARG A 136 -19.47 16.55 -0.87
CA ARG A 136 -18.49 15.90 -1.73
C ARG A 136 -17.19 16.69 -1.77
N LEU A 137 -16.06 16.01 -1.56
CA LEU A 137 -14.72 16.56 -1.74
C LEU A 137 -14.25 16.24 -3.16
N LYS A 138 -13.67 17.23 -3.84
CA LYS A 138 -13.14 17.04 -5.20
C LYS A 138 -11.75 16.39 -5.13
N LYS A 139 -11.66 15.18 -5.69
CA LYS A 139 -10.39 14.48 -5.90
C LYS A 139 -9.50 15.24 -6.89
N MET A 140 -8.20 15.03 -6.79
CA MET A 140 -7.28 15.45 -7.84
C MET A 140 -7.57 14.70 -9.13
N THR A 141 -7.47 15.40 -10.25
CA THR A 141 -7.56 14.86 -11.60
C THR A 141 -6.22 14.31 -12.06
N SER A 142 -6.24 13.42 -13.05
CA SER A 142 -5.01 12.89 -13.66
C SER A 142 -4.15 14.00 -14.30
N GLU A 143 -4.77 15.10 -14.74
CA GLU A 143 -4.05 16.26 -15.30
C GLU A 143 -3.33 17.07 -14.22
N GLU A 144 -3.99 17.34 -13.08
CA GLU A 144 -3.32 18.00 -11.94
C GLU A 144 -2.12 17.17 -11.44
N TYR A 145 -2.20 15.84 -11.51
CA TYR A 145 -1.06 14.95 -11.24
C TYR A 145 0.06 15.05 -12.26
N ARG A 146 -0.28 15.21 -13.54
CA ARG A 146 0.69 15.38 -14.63
C ARG A 146 1.46 16.69 -14.46
N LEU A 147 0.79 17.78 -14.09
CA LEU A 147 1.43 19.07 -13.79
C LEU A 147 2.39 18.98 -12.60
N LEU A 148 1.98 18.35 -11.49
CA LEU A 148 2.89 18.13 -10.36
C LEU A 148 4.13 17.32 -10.78
N ALA A 149 3.93 16.26 -11.55
CA ALA A 149 5.03 15.45 -12.03
C ALA A 149 5.95 16.25 -12.96
N GLN A 150 5.40 17.14 -13.79
CA GLN A 150 6.19 18.04 -14.62
C GLN A 150 7.07 18.98 -13.77
N ASP A 151 6.49 19.63 -12.76
CA ASP A 151 7.24 20.51 -11.85
C ASP A 151 8.37 19.75 -11.14
N TYR A 152 8.06 18.52 -10.68
CA TYR A 152 9.05 17.65 -10.06
C TYR A 152 10.18 17.27 -11.03
N ALA A 153 9.87 16.94 -12.29
CA ALA A 153 10.86 16.64 -13.32
C ALA A 153 11.78 17.84 -13.57
N CYS A 154 11.20 19.03 -13.73
CA CYS A 154 11.93 20.28 -13.98
C CYS A 154 12.89 20.65 -12.84
N ALA A 155 12.55 20.30 -11.60
CA ALA A 155 13.38 20.54 -10.42
C ALA A 155 14.56 19.56 -10.27
N GLN A 156 14.69 18.53 -11.10
CA GLN A 156 15.81 17.60 -11.02
C GLN A 156 17.08 18.17 -11.68
N GLU A 157 18.21 18.07 -10.99
CA GLU A 157 19.51 18.57 -11.48
C GLU A 157 20.12 17.73 -12.61
N GLY A 158 19.73 16.46 -12.74
CA GLY A 158 20.23 15.55 -13.78
C GLY A 158 19.48 15.71 -15.11
N GLU A 159 20.18 16.15 -16.16
CA GLU A 159 19.59 16.37 -17.49
C GLU A 159 18.98 15.09 -18.09
N GLU A 160 19.65 13.95 -17.93
CA GLU A 160 19.17 12.66 -18.39
C GLU A 160 17.90 12.22 -17.66
N LEU A 161 17.91 12.28 -16.32
CA LEU A 161 16.75 11.98 -15.47
C LEU A 161 15.56 12.87 -15.83
N ARG A 162 15.79 14.19 -15.93
CA ARG A 162 14.77 15.17 -16.29
C ARG A 162 14.15 14.85 -17.65
N THR A 163 14.96 14.54 -18.65
CA THR A 163 14.49 14.21 -20.01
C THR A 163 13.61 12.97 -20.00
N GLN A 164 14.06 11.89 -19.36
CA GLN A 164 13.29 10.63 -19.27
C GLN A 164 11.98 10.80 -18.50
N LEU A 165 11.99 11.63 -17.44
CA LEU A 165 10.78 11.96 -16.67
C LEU A 165 9.77 12.76 -17.51
N LEU A 166 10.23 13.78 -18.24
CA LEU A 166 9.37 14.58 -19.13
C LEU A 166 8.81 13.75 -20.29
N GLU A 167 9.60 12.86 -20.86
CA GLU A 167 9.15 11.93 -21.90
C GLU A 167 8.05 11.00 -21.38
N ALA A 168 8.20 10.49 -20.14
CA ALA A 168 7.17 9.65 -19.53
C ALA A 168 5.80 10.35 -19.47
N LEU A 169 5.76 11.67 -19.22
CA LEU A 169 4.54 12.46 -19.10
C LEU A 169 3.75 12.62 -20.40
N GLN A 170 4.39 12.46 -21.56
CA GLN A 170 3.74 12.56 -22.87
C GLN A 170 2.78 11.39 -23.13
N HIS A 171 2.89 10.30 -22.37
CA HIS A 171 2.01 9.16 -22.50
C HIS A 171 0.68 9.35 -21.75
N PRO A 172 -0.45 8.90 -22.32
CA PRO A 172 -1.75 8.94 -21.64
C PRO A 172 -1.73 8.25 -20.26
N ASN A 173 -1.05 7.11 -20.17
CA ASN A 173 -0.81 6.37 -18.93
C ASN A 173 0.64 6.55 -18.45
N PHE A 174 1.02 7.78 -18.10
CA PHE A 174 2.40 8.12 -17.75
C PHE A 174 2.92 7.44 -16.47
N TYR A 175 2.03 7.18 -15.50
CA TYR A 175 2.44 6.83 -14.13
C TYR A 175 3.31 5.56 -14.01
N PRO A 176 3.01 4.44 -14.70
CA PRO A 176 3.90 3.27 -14.68
C PRO A 176 5.30 3.56 -15.24
N ARG A 177 5.39 4.34 -16.33
CA ARG A 177 6.66 4.74 -16.95
C ARG A 177 7.45 5.68 -16.03
N TRP A 178 6.76 6.66 -15.46
CA TRP A 178 7.31 7.59 -14.48
C TRP A 178 7.96 6.87 -13.28
N ILE A 179 7.25 5.93 -12.67
CA ILE A 179 7.78 5.14 -11.55
C ILE A 179 8.96 4.26 -12.00
N SER A 180 8.94 3.73 -13.22
CA SER A 180 10.07 2.96 -13.77
C SER A 180 11.33 3.81 -13.89
N VAL A 181 11.22 5.04 -14.41
CA VAL A 181 12.34 5.99 -14.51
C VAL A 181 12.91 6.33 -13.13
N LEU A 182 12.04 6.66 -12.16
CA LEU A 182 12.47 6.95 -10.79
C LEU A 182 13.18 5.75 -10.13
N ARG A 183 12.68 4.53 -10.32
CA ARG A 183 13.31 3.30 -9.78
C ARG A 183 14.63 2.97 -10.46
N HIS A 184 14.75 3.23 -11.75
CA HIS A 184 15.98 3.00 -12.51
C HIS A 184 17.09 3.93 -11.98
N HIS A 185 16.82 5.23 -11.91
CA HIS A 185 17.79 6.22 -11.44
C HIS A 185 18.07 6.12 -9.94
N ALA A 186 17.10 5.70 -9.12
CA ALA A 186 17.34 5.44 -7.69
C ALA A 186 18.36 4.32 -7.41
N ARG A 187 18.70 3.48 -8.41
CA ARG A 187 19.78 2.48 -8.31
C ARG A 187 21.14 3.04 -8.69
N LEU A 188 21.17 4.13 -9.45
CA LEU A 188 22.37 4.78 -9.97
C LEU A 188 22.84 5.90 -9.05
N THR A 189 21.90 6.52 -8.33
CA THR A 189 22.15 7.66 -7.43
C THR A 189 22.01 7.23 -5.97
N SER A 190 22.77 7.86 -5.06
CA SER A 190 22.61 7.68 -3.61
C SER A 190 21.31 8.27 -3.05
N VAL A 191 20.60 9.08 -3.84
CA VAL A 191 19.36 9.75 -3.47
C VAL A 191 18.16 8.86 -3.79
N ASN A 192 17.28 8.67 -2.81
CA ASN A 192 16.04 7.92 -3.00
C ASN A 192 14.97 8.79 -3.69
N LEU A 193 15.07 8.89 -5.02
CA LEU A 193 14.18 9.67 -5.88
C LEU A 193 12.70 9.28 -5.77
N LEU A 194 12.43 8.00 -5.50
CA LEU A 194 11.07 7.51 -5.30
C LEU A 194 10.47 8.08 -4.01
N LYS A 195 11.25 8.07 -2.92
CA LYS A 195 10.82 8.61 -1.63
C LYS A 195 10.59 10.12 -1.70
N THR A 196 11.47 10.86 -2.38
CA THR A 196 11.30 12.32 -2.53
C THR A 196 10.07 12.67 -3.36
N TRP A 197 9.78 11.89 -4.42
CA TRP A 197 8.54 12.00 -5.18
C TRP A 197 7.31 11.70 -4.31
N GLU A 198 7.33 10.62 -3.54
CA GLU A 198 6.21 10.24 -2.66
C GLU A 198 5.92 11.31 -1.60
N ILE A 199 6.95 11.95 -1.04
CA ILE A 199 6.80 13.08 -0.12
C ILE A 199 6.09 14.24 -0.82
N LYS A 200 6.60 14.68 -1.97
CA LYS A 200 6.01 15.80 -2.73
C LYS A 200 4.57 15.55 -3.15
N ARG A 201 4.28 14.33 -3.62
CA ARG A 201 2.93 13.89 -3.96
C ARG A 201 2.01 13.97 -2.74
N THR A 202 2.47 13.47 -1.60
CA THR A 202 1.67 13.46 -0.36
C THR A 202 1.40 14.87 0.15
N GLU A 203 2.38 15.76 0.09
CA GLU A 203 2.23 17.19 0.43
C GLU A 203 1.14 17.85 -0.41
N LEU A 204 1.16 17.68 -1.74
CA LEU A 204 0.17 18.28 -2.62
C LEU A 204 -1.24 17.73 -2.37
N VAL A 205 -1.39 16.41 -2.29
CA VAL A 205 -2.69 15.78 -2.07
C VAL A 205 -3.27 16.19 -0.72
N ARG A 206 -2.43 16.30 0.31
CA ARG A 206 -2.83 16.79 1.62
C ARG A 206 -3.28 18.24 1.55
N ALA A 207 -2.53 19.11 0.87
CA ALA A 207 -2.91 20.51 0.69
C ALA A 207 -4.28 20.63 -0.01
N ARG A 208 -4.52 19.81 -1.04
CA ARG A 208 -5.84 19.76 -1.70
C ARG A 208 -6.93 19.26 -0.77
N LEU A 209 -6.67 18.22 0.03
CA LEU A 209 -7.64 17.73 1.01
C LEU A 209 -8.02 18.82 2.02
N VAL A 210 -7.04 19.58 2.53
CA VAL A 210 -7.29 20.71 3.43
C VAL A 210 -8.17 21.75 2.76
N GLN A 211 -7.82 22.17 1.54
CA GLN A 211 -8.59 23.16 0.77
C GLN A 211 -10.04 22.72 0.56
N GLU A 212 -10.29 21.46 0.22
CA GLU A 212 -11.64 20.93 -0.01
C GLU A 212 -12.44 20.84 1.30
N LEU A 213 -11.78 20.48 2.42
CA LEU A 213 -12.42 20.48 3.75
C LEU A 213 -12.80 21.89 4.19
N GLU A 214 -11.94 22.88 3.94
CA GLU A 214 -12.23 24.29 4.20
C GLU A 214 -13.40 24.80 3.37
N GLN A 215 -13.44 24.47 2.07
CA GLN A 215 -14.57 24.79 1.19
C GLN A 215 -15.86 24.08 1.62
N ALA A 216 -15.75 22.89 2.22
CA ALA A 216 -16.88 22.20 2.84
C ALA A 216 -17.34 22.87 4.15
N GLY A 217 -16.63 23.87 4.68
CA GLY A 217 -17.00 24.61 5.89
C GLY A 217 -16.37 24.08 7.17
N ILE A 218 -15.36 23.20 7.07
CA ILE A 218 -14.53 22.82 8.21
C ILE A 218 -13.53 23.96 8.48
N GLY A 219 -13.38 24.38 9.73
CA GLY A 219 -12.42 25.43 10.08
C GLY A 219 -10.98 24.99 9.79
N SER A 220 -10.10 25.93 9.41
CA SER A 220 -8.75 25.65 8.92
C SER A 220 -7.92 24.73 9.83
N ASP A 221 -7.89 25.01 11.15
CA ASP A 221 -7.18 24.16 12.13
C ASP A 221 -7.71 22.73 12.15
N ARG A 222 -9.03 22.56 12.07
CA ARG A 222 -9.70 21.25 12.05
C ARG A 222 -9.46 20.52 10.73
N ALA A 223 -9.54 21.23 9.61
CA ALA A 223 -9.28 20.69 8.28
C ALA A 223 -7.84 20.14 8.19
N TYR A 224 -6.87 20.89 8.72
CA TYR A 224 -5.48 20.46 8.80
C TYR A 224 -5.32 19.21 9.70
N ALA A 225 -5.92 19.20 10.89
CA ALA A 225 -5.87 18.05 11.79
C ALA A 225 -6.47 16.79 11.15
N MET A 226 -7.65 16.91 10.52
CA MET A 226 -8.32 15.82 9.81
C MET A 226 -7.48 15.28 8.66
N ALA A 227 -6.94 16.15 7.80
CA ALA A 227 -6.08 15.74 6.70
C ALA A 227 -4.82 15.02 7.21
N SER A 228 -4.23 15.48 8.31
CA SER A 228 -3.06 14.86 8.95
C SER A 228 -3.35 13.45 9.48
N LEU A 229 -4.51 13.24 10.08
CA LEU A 229 -4.95 11.93 10.59
C LEU A 229 -5.16 10.94 9.44
N VAL A 230 -5.73 11.39 8.32
CA VAL A 230 -5.92 10.58 7.12
C VAL A 230 -4.56 10.20 6.50
N CYS A 231 -3.62 11.15 6.42
CA CYS A 231 -2.28 10.92 5.86
C CYS A 231 -1.38 10.01 6.72
N SER A 232 -1.44 10.13 8.05
CA SER A 232 -0.51 9.42 8.95
C SER A 232 -0.78 7.92 9.06
N ARG A 233 -2.02 7.49 8.82
CA ARG A 233 -2.43 6.08 8.90
C ARG A 233 -1.99 5.23 7.70
N THR A 234 -1.58 5.82 6.57
CA THR A 234 -1.09 5.07 5.40
C THR A 234 0.37 4.66 5.48
N SER A 235 1.21 5.43 6.20
CA SER A 235 2.62 5.08 6.44
C SER A 235 2.82 3.77 7.23
N GLN A 236 1.78 3.28 7.91
CA GLN A 236 1.83 2.03 8.66
C GLN A 236 1.44 0.78 7.85
N SER A 237 0.75 0.94 6.72
CA SER A 237 0.25 -0.18 5.89
C SER A 237 1.35 -0.73 4.96
N SER A 238 2.13 0.15 4.34
CA SER A 238 3.10 -0.21 3.30
C SER A 238 4.37 -0.90 3.82
N TYR A 239 4.68 -0.77 5.12
CA TYR A 239 5.91 -1.32 5.71
C TYR A 239 5.78 -2.78 6.20
N LYS A 240 4.57 -3.32 6.37
CA LYS A 240 4.38 -4.70 6.87
C LYS A 240 4.31 -5.77 5.78
N ALA A 241 4.10 -5.41 4.51
CA ALA A 241 3.95 -6.39 3.44
C ALA A 241 5.28 -6.91 2.85
N ASN A 242 6.43 -6.26 3.11
CA ASN A 242 7.68 -6.55 2.40
C ASN A 242 8.82 -7.10 3.29
N LYS A 243 8.54 -7.50 4.54
CA LYS A 243 9.56 -8.02 5.50
C LYS A 243 9.42 -9.51 5.85
N GLN A 244 8.57 -10.27 5.15
CA GLN A 244 8.39 -11.71 5.40
C GLN A 244 9.00 -12.63 4.33
N SER A 245 9.82 -12.10 3.43
CA SER A 245 10.48 -12.88 2.37
C SER A 245 11.97 -12.57 2.24
N GLU A 246 12.70 -12.62 3.35
CA GLU A 246 14.14 -12.90 3.33
C GLU A 246 14.40 -14.14 4.18
N SER A 247 14.28 -15.28 3.51
CA SER A 247 14.79 -16.55 3.98
C SER A 247 16.32 -16.49 4.04
N LEU A 248 16.85 -16.77 5.22
CA LEU A 248 18.22 -17.17 5.55
C LEU A 248 19.01 -17.84 4.39
N PRO A 249 20.26 -17.42 4.13
CA PRO A 249 21.28 -18.33 3.66
C PRO A 249 22.15 -18.80 4.85
N SER A 250 22.19 -20.12 4.99
CA SER A 250 23.04 -20.87 5.91
C SER A 250 24.53 -20.78 5.53
N LYS A 251 25.35 -20.39 6.50
CA LYS A 251 26.77 -20.75 6.78
C LYS A 251 27.76 -20.92 5.60
N ARG A 252 28.89 -20.17 5.64
CA ARG A 252 30.19 -20.58 6.25
C ARG A 252 31.38 -19.83 5.61
N ALA A 253 32.11 -19.05 6.42
CA ALA A 253 33.58 -18.99 6.49
C ALA A 253 34.03 -17.81 7.40
N GLU A 254 34.75 -18.13 8.47
CA GLU A 254 35.57 -17.21 9.28
C GLU A 254 37.03 -17.21 8.75
N PRO A 255 37.99 -16.48 9.36
CA PRO A 255 38.02 -15.07 9.78
C PRO A 255 39.29 -14.35 9.28
N ALA A 256 39.30 -13.01 9.28
CA ALA A 256 40.55 -12.24 9.31
C ALA A 256 40.41 -10.99 10.17
N VAL A 257 41.28 -10.96 11.17
CA VAL A 257 41.50 -9.97 12.22
C VAL A 257 41.76 -8.57 11.66
N ASN A 258 41.12 -7.56 12.24
CA ASN A 258 41.77 -6.29 12.55
C ASN A 258 41.02 -5.59 13.69
N VAL A 259 41.52 -5.83 14.90
CA VAL A 259 41.23 -5.07 16.12
C VAL A 259 42.22 -3.92 16.13
N VAL A 260 41.77 -2.66 16.00
CA VAL A 260 42.13 -1.50 16.86
C VAL A 260 41.19 -0.34 16.48
N ALA A 261 40.08 -0.18 17.20
CA ALA A 261 39.35 1.08 17.47
C ALA A 261 37.92 0.79 17.93
N SER A 262 37.71 0.25 19.14
CA SER A 262 36.34 0.04 19.63
C SER A 262 36.22 0.08 21.14
N LEU A 263 36.44 1.27 21.71
CA LEU A 263 35.96 1.59 23.06
C LEU A 263 35.07 2.84 23.07
N SER A 264 35.19 3.73 22.07
CA SER A 264 34.31 4.89 21.90
C SER A 264 33.07 4.63 21.03
N SER A 265 33.07 3.60 20.17
CA SER A 265 31.88 3.24 19.37
C SER A 265 30.84 2.49 20.19
N ALA A 266 31.24 1.53 21.03
CA ALA A 266 30.30 0.74 21.82
C ALA A 266 29.40 1.58 22.76
N ALA A 267 29.94 2.66 23.35
CA ALA A 267 29.15 3.56 24.18
C ALA A 267 28.12 4.37 23.36
N LYS A 268 28.49 4.78 22.15
CA LYS A 268 27.61 5.49 21.23
C LYS A 268 26.54 4.56 20.66
N ASP A 269 26.92 3.35 20.28
CA ASP A 269 26.03 2.31 19.76
C ASP A 269 25.00 1.88 20.82
N LEU A 270 25.39 1.79 22.10
CA LEU A 270 24.47 1.55 23.21
C LEU A 270 23.52 2.72 23.46
N GLN A 271 23.97 3.96 23.30
CA GLN A 271 23.12 5.12 23.45
C GLN A 271 22.11 5.24 22.30
N ASP A 272 22.53 4.92 21.08
CA ASP A 272 21.66 4.89 19.91
C ASP A 272 20.62 3.76 20.01
N LEU A 273 21.03 2.58 20.50
CA LEU A 273 20.10 1.49 20.80
C LEU A 273 19.08 1.89 21.88
N ARG A 274 19.54 2.55 22.96
CA ARG A 274 18.67 3.04 24.03
C ARG A 274 17.63 4.04 23.50
N ASN A 275 18.07 5.01 22.69
CA ASN A 275 17.19 5.99 22.07
C ASN A 275 16.15 5.31 21.15
N LEU A 276 16.57 4.29 20.41
CA LEU A 276 15.70 3.52 19.52
C LEU A 276 14.68 2.69 20.31
N MET A 277 15.09 2.09 21.43
CA MET A 277 14.16 1.37 22.32
C MET A 277 13.11 2.29 22.93
N HIS A 278 13.49 3.50 23.36
CA HIS A 278 12.53 4.49 23.86
C HIS A 278 11.51 4.87 22.79
N GLN A 279 11.96 5.19 21.57
CA GLN A 279 11.07 5.50 20.45
C GLN A 279 10.16 4.33 20.05
N ALA A 280 10.63 3.09 20.23
CA ALA A 280 9.83 1.90 19.98
C ALA A 280 8.73 1.76 21.03
N ILE A 281 9.05 1.95 22.32
CA ILE A 281 8.10 1.89 23.44
C ILE A 281 7.03 3.00 23.32
N ASP A 282 7.42 4.23 22.95
CA ASP A 282 6.49 5.35 22.77
C ASP A 282 5.45 5.13 21.65
N ARG A 283 5.73 4.17 20.76
CA ARG A 283 4.86 3.81 19.63
C ARG A 283 4.07 2.51 19.87
N MET A 284 4.22 1.88 21.04
CA MET A 284 3.46 0.67 21.39
C MET A 284 2.04 1.03 21.81
N SER A 285 1.08 0.17 21.44
CA SER A 285 -0.29 0.33 21.91
C SER A 285 -0.40 -0.04 23.40
N LEU A 286 -1.45 0.41 24.08
CA LEU A 286 -1.69 0.10 25.49
C LEU A 286 -1.86 -1.42 25.72
N GLY A 287 -2.31 -2.16 24.71
CA GLY A 287 -2.33 -3.63 24.74
C GLY A 287 -0.93 -4.23 24.74
N ASP A 288 -0.06 -3.76 23.84
CA ASP A 288 1.31 -4.26 23.71
C ASP A 288 2.16 -3.91 24.95
N LEU A 289 1.92 -2.73 25.56
CA LEU A 289 2.60 -2.32 26.81
C LEU A 289 2.27 -3.25 27.98
N LYS A 290 1.06 -3.81 28.03
CA LYS A 290 0.66 -4.78 29.08
C LYS A 290 1.35 -6.13 28.94
N GLU A 291 1.82 -6.46 27.74
CA GLU A 291 2.51 -7.72 27.47
C GLU A 291 4.02 -7.65 27.78
N ILE A 292 4.58 -6.45 27.98
CA ILE A 292 5.97 -6.29 28.40
C ILE A 292 6.14 -6.83 29.82
N ARG A 293 6.91 -7.92 29.93
CA ARG A 293 7.28 -8.49 31.23
C ARG A 293 8.40 -7.67 31.85
N VAL A 294 8.03 -6.79 32.79
CA VAL A 294 9.01 -6.04 33.59
C VAL A 294 9.36 -6.84 34.84
N PRO A 295 10.65 -7.12 35.11
CA PRO A 295 11.07 -7.75 36.36
C PRO A 295 10.70 -6.89 37.58
N ALA A 296 9.99 -7.46 38.56
CA ALA A 296 9.49 -6.72 39.73
C ALA A 296 10.62 -6.09 40.58
N GLY A 297 11.82 -6.69 40.59
CA GLY A 297 12.99 -6.13 41.29
C GLY A 297 13.41 -4.75 40.79
N LEU A 298 13.31 -4.50 39.48
CA LEU A 298 13.62 -3.20 38.88
C LEU A 298 12.61 -2.11 39.28
N LEU A 299 11.34 -2.48 39.45
CA LEU A 299 10.30 -1.54 39.91
C LEU A 299 10.52 -1.13 41.37
N LEU A 300 10.94 -2.08 42.21
CA LEU A 300 11.30 -1.83 43.61
C LEU A 300 12.48 -0.88 43.73
N GLU A 301 13.54 -1.07 42.93
CA GLU A 301 14.71 -0.19 42.92
C GLU A 301 14.38 1.24 42.48
N ILE A 302 13.55 1.41 41.44
CA ILE A 302 13.12 2.74 40.96
C ILE A 302 12.26 3.44 42.03
N TYR A 303 11.38 2.70 42.68
CA TYR A 303 10.52 3.23 43.73
C TYR A 303 11.32 3.64 44.98
N GLN A 304 12.30 2.83 45.39
CA GLN A 304 13.19 3.14 46.50
C GLN A 304 14.11 4.34 46.20
N LYS A 305 14.63 4.46 44.96
CA LYS A 305 15.43 5.62 44.53
C LYS A 305 14.68 6.95 44.46
N SER A 306 13.35 6.92 44.42
CA SER A 306 12.52 8.12 44.35
C SER A 306 12.08 8.60 45.74
N ALA A 307 12.44 7.86 46.80
CA ALA A 307 12.08 8.14 48.18
C ALA A 307 13.26 8.66 49.03
N ASP A 308 14.46 8.73 48.45
CA ASP A 308 15.64 9.47 48.94
C ASP A 308 15.77 10.81 48.20
#